data_AF-A0A5E4XGP9-F1
#
_entry.id   AF-A0A5E4XGP9-F1
#
_cell.length_a   1.000
_cell.length_b   1.000
_cell.length_c   1.000
_cell.angle_alpha   90.00
_cell.angle_beta   90.00
_cell.angle_gamma   90.00
#
_symmetry.space_group_name_H-M   'P 1'
#
loop_
_entity.id
_entity.type
_entity.pdbx_description
1 polymer ?
#
loop_
_entity_poly.entity_id
_entity_poly.type
_entity_poly.pdbx_seq_one_letter_code
_entity_poly.pdbx_strand_id
1 'polypeptide(L)'
;MNQQFLSGIPKSAGLSQAAETSLDIDIQLVVIDETRYYSDDMRKLAGKVFQVYAYDANRVTHCCEITPSYELHPVATQALDCPESDAEREKIGEMERSAPQDVIYMHCRAVEVMSDKYRRAHHVIERDLDESHDKQLESVLEHIRCNPPLVAPARAGCIII
;
A
#
# COMPACT_ATOMS: atom_id res chain seq x y z
N MET A 1 -28.33 -20.14 -3.92
CA MET A 1 -27.55 -20.36 -2.69
C MET A 1 -26.45 -21.35 -2.99
N ASN A 2 -25.24 -21.06 -2.50
CA ASN A 2 -23.94 -21.74 -2.69
C ASN A 2 -23.22 -21.55 -4.03
N GLN A 3 -22.14 -20.76 -4.01
CA GLN A 3 -20.77 -21.12 -4.42
C GLN A 3 -19.81 -20.32 -3.53
N GLN A 4 -19.27 -20.95 -2.48
CA GLN A 4 -17.86 -21.38 -2.40
C GLN A 4 -16.86 -20.21 -2.41
N PHE A 5 -16.60 -19.64 -1.23
CA PHE A 5 -15.35 -18.94 -0.93
C PHE A 5 -14.22 -19.98 -0.95
N LEU A 6 -13.62 -20.19 -2.11
CA LEU A 6 -12.39 -20.96 -2.23
C LEU A 6 -11.23 -20.11 -1.71
N SER A 7 -10.75 -20.49 -0.54
CA SER A 7 -9.39 -20.27 -0.10
C SER A 7 -8.41 -20.79 -1.16
N GLY A 8 -7.95 -19.90 -2.04
CA GLY A 8 -6.94 -20.16 -3.05
C GLY A 8 -5.72 -19.32 -2.79
N ILE A 9 -4.78 -19.84 -2.00
CA ILE A 9 -3.46 -19.26 -1.75
C ILE A 9 -2.68 -19.24 -3.07
N PRO A 10 -2.13 -18.11 -3.57
CA PRO A 10 -0.91 -18.17 -4.35
C PRO A 10 0.26 -18.36 -3.39
N LYS A 11 0.78 -19.59 -3.38
CA LYS A 11 1.98 -20.01 -2.66
C LYS A 11 3.19 -19.52 -3.46
N SER A 12 3.65 -18.29 -3.22
CA SER A 12 4.90 -17.81 -3.83
C SER A 12 6.16 -18.50 -3.27
N ALA A 13 6.05 -19.31 -2.20
CA ALA A 13 7.18 -20.01 -1.58
C ALA A 13 7.79 -21.18 -2.40
N GLY A 14 7.52 -21.31 -3.70
CA GLY A 14 8.11 -22.40 -4.49
C GLY A 14 7.71 -22.51 -5.96
N LEU A 15 7.26 -21.43 -6.60
CA LEU A 15 7.01 -21.45 -8.04
C LEU A 15 8.32 -21.17 -8.79
N SER A 16 8.53 -21.87 -9.92
CA SER A 16 9.62 -21.51 -10.83
C SER A 16 9.38 -20.09 -11.36
N GLN A 17 10.43 -19.34 -11.69
CA GLN A 17 10.34 -18.01 -12.34
C GLN A 17 9.43 -17.99 -13.57
N ALA A 18 9.14 -19.15 -14.19
CA ALA A 18 8.23 -19.29 -15.32
C ALA A 18 6.72 -19.31 -14.96
N ALA A 19 6.37 -19.55 -13.70
CA ALA A 19 4.98 -19.53 -13.21
C ALA A 19 4.58 -18.17 -12.63
N GLU A 20 5.55 -17.38 -12.16
CA GLU A 20 5.32 -15.99 -11.70
C GLU A 20 5.02 -15.04 -12.89
N THR A 21 5.40 -15.42 -14.11
CA THR A 21 5.18 -14.62 -15.33
C THR A 21 3.76 -14.68 -15.89
N SER A 22 2.85 -15.50 -15.34
CA SER A 22 1.47 -15.61 -15.81
C SER A 22 0.40 -15.27 -14.76
N LEU A 23 0.80 -14.93 -13.53
CA LEU A 23 -0.15 -14.51 -12.51
C LEU A 23 -0.67 -13.11 -12.81
N ASP A 24 -1.94 -12.91 -12.49
CA ASP A 24 -2.59 -11.61 -12.44
C ASP A 24 -1.91 -10.69 -11.42
N ILE A 25 -2.03 -9.39 -11.62
CA ILE A 25 -1.50 -8.40 -10.68
C ILE A 25 -2.50 -8.27 -9.53
N ASP A 26 -2.12 -8.72 -8.32
CA ASP A 26 -2.95 -8.63 -7.12
C ASP A 26 -2.51 -7.44 -6.25
N ILE A 27 -3.11 -6.28 -6.49
CA ILE A 27 -2.78 -5.07 -5.75
C ILE A 27 -3.39 -5.13 -4.35
N GLN A 28 -2.50 -5.07 -3.36
CA GLN A 28 -2.85 -4.91 -1.96
C GLN A 28 -2.28 -3.60 -1.42
N LEU A 29 -3.01 -3.01 -0.48
CA LEU A 29 -2.64 -1.79 0.21
C LEU A 29 -2.21 -2.10 1.62
N VAL A 30 -1.17 -1.42 2.08
CA VAL A 30 -0.70 -1.46 3.46
C VAL A 30 -0.53 -0.05 4.00
N VAL A 31 -0.89 0.15 5.26
CA VAL A 31 -0.82 1.42 5.96
C VAL A 31 0.19 1.32 7.09
N ILE A 32 1.19 2.20 7.05
CA ILE A 32 2.27 2.25 8.03
C ILE A 32 2.14 3.54 8.85
N ASP A 33 2.24 3.41 10.18
CA ASP A 33 2.28 4.56 11.09
C ASP A 33 3.68 5.15 11.09
N GLU A 34 3.84 6.28 10.40
CA GLU A 34 5.10 7.00 10.23
C GLU A 34 5.25 8.17 11.20
N THR A 35 4.27 8.36 12.09
CA THR A 35 4.22 9.48 13.04
C THR A 35 5.55 9.71 13.76
N ARG A 36 6.28 8.63 14.09
CA ARG A 36 7.57 8.70 14.80
C ARG A 36 8.68 9.46 14.07
N TYR A 37 8.59 9.61 12.75
CA TYR A 37 9.61 10.28 11.94
C TYR A 37 9.37 11.79 11.79
N TYR A 38 8.22 12.28 12.26
CA TYR A 38 7.87 13.69 12.21
C TYR A 38 8.24 14.42 13.50
N SER A 39 8.49 15.73 13.38
CA SER A 39 8.79 16.59 14.53
C SER A 39 7.63 16.63 15.53
N ASP A 40 7.92 16.93 16.80
CA ASP A 40 6.88 17.07 17.84
C ASP A 40 5.77 18.04 17.45
N ASP A 41 6.12 19.16 16.83
CA ASP A 41 5.15 20.16 16.40
C ASP A 41 4.24 19.62 15.29
N MET A 42 4.81 18.88 14.34
CA MET A 42 4.01 18.26 13.29
C MET A 42 3.14 17.12 13.83
N ARG A 43 3.63 16.34 14.79
CA ARG A 43 2.84 15.31 15.47
C ARG A 43 1.67 15.89 16.26
N LYS A 44 1.87 17.02 16.94
CA LYS A 44 0.77 17.72 17.63
C LYS A 44 -0.27 18.26 16.66
N LEU A 45 0.16 18.70 15.49
CA LEU A 45 -0.69 19.29 14.46
C LEU A 45 -1.47 18.23 13.66
N ALA A 46 -0.79 17.18 13.21
CA ALA A 46 -1.35 16.14 12.35
C ALA A 46 -1.92 14.93 13.13
N GLY A 47 -1.66 14.89 14.45
CA GLY A 47 -1.96 13.76 15.31
C GLY A 47 -1.14 12.53 14.94
N LYS A 48 -1.67 11.71 14.04
CA LYS A 48 -0.98 10.57 13.44
C LYS A 48 -0.76 10.79 11.96
N VAL A 49 0.41 10.41 11.47
CA VAL A 49 0.71 10.41 10.04
C VAL A 49 0.83 8.97 9.57
N PHE A 50 0.02 8.64 8.58
CA PHE A 50 -0.01 7.33 7.97
C PHE A 50 0.48 7.42 6.53
N GLN A 51 1.39 6.52 6.15
CA GLN A 51 1.79 6.32 4.77
C GLN A 51 1.09 5.09 4.21
N VAL A 52 0.42 5.27 3.07
CA VAL A 52 -0.24 4.21 2.32
C VAL A 52 0.70 3.75 1.21
N TYR A 53 0.96 2.46 1.17
CA TYR A 53 1.73 1.80 0.12
C TYR A 53 0.87 0.77 -0.60
N ALA A 54 1.13 0.59 -1.90
CA ALA A 54 0.60 -0.49 -2.71
C ALA A 54 1.72 -1.49 -3.05
N TYR A 55 1.39 -2.77 -3.13
CA TYR A 55 2.28 -3.82 -3.60
C TYR A 55 1.49 -4.89 -4.35
N ASP A 56 2.17 -5.62 -5.23
CA ASP A 56 1.62 -6.82 -5.87
C ASP A 56 1.87 -8.04 -4.98
N ALA A 57 0.80 -8.65 -4.44
CA ALA A 57 0.90 -9.81 -3.56
C ALA A 57 1.39 -11.07 -4.27
N ASN A 58 1.30 -11.13 -5.60
CA ASN A 58 1.79 -12.24 -6.42
C ASN A 58 3.25 -12.11 -6.83
N ARG A 59 3.91 -10.97 -6.54
CA ARG A 59 5.31 -10.72 -6.89
C ARG A 59 6.16 -10.43 -5.66
N VAL A 60 7.23 -11.19 -5.49
CA VAL A 60 8.21 -10.99 -4.41
C VAL A 60 9.58 -10.68 -4.98
N THR A 61 10.40 -10.01 -4.18
CA THR A 61 11.80 -9.71 -4.49
C THR A 61 12.71 -10.21 -3.38
N HIS A 62 13.96 -10.52 -3.74
CA HIS A 62 15.00 -10.95 -2.81
C HIS A 62 16.10 -9.89 -2.81
N CYS A 63 16.10 -9.03 -1.79
CA CYS A 63 17.04 -7.91 -1.64
C CYS A 63 18.43 -8.40 -1.16
N CYS A 64 19.06 -9.32 -1.89
CA CYS A 64 20.31 -10.00 -1.50
C CYS A 64 20.20 -10.83 -0.21
N GLU A 65 18.97 -11.13 0.21
CA GLU A 65 18.64 -11.94 1.39
C GLU A 65 17.86 -13.18 0.99
N ILE A 66 17.88 -14.21 1.85
CA ILE A 66 17.11 -15.44 1.65
C ILE A 66 15.60 -15.18 1.83
N THR A 67 15.25 -14.24 2.71
CA THR A 67 13.85 -13.95 3.05
C THR A 67 13.20 -13.13 1.93
N PRO A 68 12.02 -13.52 1.42
CA PRO A 68 11.31 -12.74 0.42
C PRO A 68 10.76 -11.43 1.03
N SER A 69 10.74 -10.40 0.19
CA SER A 69 10.18 -9.09 0.50
C SER A 69 9.20 -8.67 -0.59
N TYR A 70 8.21 -7.88 -0.22
CA TYR A 70 7.41 -7.13 -1.16
C TYR A 70 8.11 -5.80 -1.50
N GLU A 71 7.88 -5.34 -2.72
CA GLU A 71 8.22 -3.99 -3.17
C GLU A 71 6.99 -3.10 -2.93
N LEU A 72 7.11 -2.13 -2.02
CA LEU A 72 6.02 -1.28 -1.57
C LEU A 72 6.17 0.11 -2.19
N HIS A 73 5.21 0.47 -3.04
CA HIS A 73 5.18 1.75 -3.73
C HIS A 73 4.30 2.74 -2.96
N PRO A 74 4.80 3.92 -2.60
CA PRO A 74 4.00 4.92 -1.92
C PRO A 74 2.88 5.44 -2.84
N VAL A 75 1.71 5.62 -2.24
CA VAL A 75 0.50 6.07 -2.91
C VAL A 75 -0.01 7.37 -2.31
N ALA A 76 -0.06 7.46 -0.98
CA ALA A 76 -0.58 8.63 -0.29
C ALA A 76 -0.05 8.74 1.13
N THR A 77 0.06 9.97 1.61
CA THR A 77 0.31 10.29 3.01
C THR A 77 -0.94 10.96 3.57
N GLN A 78 -1.37 10.54 4.76
CA GLN A 78 -2.59 11.04 5.37
C GLN A 78 -2.36 11.38 6.84
N ALA A 79 -2.69 12.61 7.22
CA ALA A 79 -2.84 12.99 8.63
C ALA A 79 -4.19 12.52 9.17
N LEU A 80 -4.21 12.08 10.44
CA LEU A 80 -5.44 11.68 11.11
C LEU A 80 -6.27 12.89 11.56
N ASP A 81 -5.60 13.96 11.97
CA ASP A 81 -6.26 15.10 12.58
C ASP A 81 -6.89 16.02 11.53
N CYS A 82 -7.96 16.72 11.94
CA CYS A 82 -8.65 17.70 11.11
C CYS A 82 -8.40 19.09 11.67
N PRO A 83 -7.47 19.85 11.08
CA PRO A 83 -7.11 21.16 11.60
C PRO A 83 -8.30 22.12 11.57
N GLU A 84 -8.36 22.99 12.56
CA GLU A 84 -9.46 23.96 12.74
C GLU A 84 -9.24 25.20 11.85
N SER A 85 -7.98 25.60 11.64
CA SER A 85 -7.63 26.76 10.83
C SER A 85 -7.12 26.40 9.43
N ASP A 86 -7.29 27.33 8.49
CA ASP A 86 -6.82 27.13 7.10
C ASP A 86 -5.29 27.11 7.01
N ALA A 87 -4.59 27.86 7.86
CA ALA A 87 -3.13 27.83 7.92
C ALA A 87 -2.59 26.46 8.37
N GLU A 88 -3.28 25.81 9.30
CA GLU A 88 -2.96 24.45 9.74
C GLU A 88 -3.30 23.41 8.66
N ARG A 89 -4.45 23.56 7.97
CA ARG A 89 -4.79 22.74 6.78
C ARG A 89 -3.70 22.81 5.72
N GLU A 90 -3.24 24.02 5.42
CA GLU A 90 -2.20 24.25 4.42
C GLU A 90 -0.89 23.57 4.81
N LYS A 91 -0.47 23.70 6.08
CA LYS A 91 0.74 23.07 6.60
C LYS A 91 0.68 21.54 6.60
N ILE A 92 -0.46 20.95 6.93
CA ILE A 92 -0.67 19.50 6.81
C ILE A 92 -0.62 19.09 5.33
N GLY A 93 -1.29 19.82 4.44
CA GLY A 93 -1.27 19.52 3.01
C GLY A 93 0.12 19.64 2.38
N GLU A 94 0.96 20.59 2.83
CA GLU A 94 2.36 20.68 2.42
C GLU A 94 3.18 19.49 2.91
N MET A 95 2.94 19.04 4.15
CA MET A 95 3.56 17.83 4.71
C MET A 95 3.19 16.59 3.90
N GLU A 96 1.91 16.40 3.57
CA GLU A 96 1.44 15.26 2.77
C GLU A 96 2.04 15.27 1.35
N ARG A 97 2.19 16.44 0.73
CA ARG A 97 2.80 16.58 -0.61
C ARG A 97 4.32 16.42 -0.62
N SER A 98 4.98 16.66 0.51
CA SER A 98 6.45 16.59 0.64
C SER A 98 6.93 15.25 1.20
N ALA A 99 6.01 14.34 1.52
CA ALA A 99 6.35 13.04 2.04
C ALA A 99 7.17 12.21 1.02
N PRO A 100 8.09 11.35 1.49
CA PRO A 100 8.93 10.53 0.62
C PRO A 100 8.07 9.68 -0.32
N GLN A 101 8.39 9.73 -1.61
CA GLN A 101 7.77 8.91 -2.65
C GLN A 101 8.67 7.74 -3.06
N ASP A 102 9.60 7.35 -2.19
CA ASP A 102 10.53 6.26 -2.43
C ASP A 102 9.87 4.90 -2.18
N VAL A 103 10.20 3.96 -3.05
CA VAL A 103 9.83 2.55 -2.90
C VAL A 103 10.59 1.96 -1.70
N ILE A 104 9.88 1.22 -0.85
CA ILE A 104 10.47 0.52 0.28
C ILE A 104 10.32 -0.99 0.12
N TYR A 105 11.22 -1.76 0.75
CA TYR A 105 11.15 -3.22 0.74
C TYR A 105 10.81 -3.72 2.13
N MET A 106 9.77 -4.53 2.25
CA MET A 106 9.33 -5.09 3.53
C MET A 106 9.13 -6.60 3.41
N HIS A 107 9.69 -7.35 4.36
CA HIS A 107 9.56 -8.80 4.38
C HIS A 107 8.09 -9.25 4.30
N CYS A 108 7.81 -10.25 3.46
CA CYS A 108 6.44 -10.74 3.26
C CYS A 108 5.79 -11.11 4.60
N ARG A 109 6.53 -11.80 5.48
CA ARG A 109 6.04 -12.15 6.82
C ARG A 109 5.64 -10.93 7.65
N ALA A 110 6.37 -9.82 7.57
CA ALA A 110 6.05 -8.61 8.33
C ALA A 110 4.76 -7.95 7.82
N VAL A 111 4.51 -8.02 6.51
CA VAL A 111 3.29 -7.50 5.87
C VAL A 111 2.10 -8.43 6.16
N GLU A 112 2.29 -9.74 6.02
CA GLU A 112 1.23 -10.74 6.12
C GLU A 112 0.63 -10.88 7.52
N VAL A 113 1.43 -10.62 8.57
CA VAL A 113 0.94 -10.64 9.96
C VAL A 113 0.21 -9.36 10.35
N MET A 114 0.18 -8.34 9.49
CA MET A 114 -0.59 -7.13 9.74
C MET A 114 -2.08 -7.44 9.69
N SER A 115 -2.83 -6.89 10.64
CA SER A 115 -4.30 -7.04 10.66
C SER A 115 -4.94 -6.34 9.46
N ASP A 116 -6.15 -6.75 9.09
CA ASP A 116 -6.96 -6.17 8.00
C ASP A 116 -7.29 -4.66 8.16
N LYS A 117 -7.03 -4.13 9.35
CA LYS A 117 -7.09 -2.70 9.65
C LYS A 117 -5.98 -1.90 8.95
N TYR A 118 -4.81 -2.52 8.78
CA TYR A 118 -3.61 -1.92 8.21
C TYR A 118 -3.22 -2.53 6.87
N ARG A 119 -3.88 -3.61 6.44
CA ARG A 119 -3.65 -4.26 5.15
C ARG A 119 -4.96 -4.63 4.50
N ARG A 120 -5.14 -4.33 3.21
CA ARG A 120 -6.39 -4.64 2.49
C ARG A 120 -6.13 -5.02 1.03
N ALA A 121 -6.89 -5.96 0.51
CA ALA A 121 -6.97 -6.17 -0.93
C ALA A 121 -7.61 -4.94 -1.60
N HIS A 122 -7.12 -4.59 -2.78
CA HIS A 122 -7.60 -3.44 -3.54
C HIS A 122 -8.19 -3.88 -4.88
N HIS A 123 -7.36 -4.38 -5.80
CA HIS A 123 -7.81 -4.80 -7.12
C HIS A 123 -6.95 -5.96 -7.62
N VAL A 124 -7.58 -6.92 -8.29
CA VAL A 124 -6.89 -7.93 -9.10
C VAL A 124 -7.09 -7.56 -10.55
N ILE A 125 -6.00 -7.50 -11.32
CA ILE A 125 -6.00 -7.06 -12.71
C ILE A 125 -5.44 -8.18 -13.56
N GLU A 126 -6.23 -8.58 -14.55
CA GLU A 126 -5.81 -9.57 -15.55
C GLU A 126 -4.56 -9.07 -16.25
N ARG A 127 -3.53 -9.90 -16.25
CA ARG A 127 -2.23 -9.53 -16.81
C ARG A 127 -2.28 -9.55 -18.34
N ASP A 128 -1.90 -8.44 -18.95
CA ASP A 128 -1.58 -8.40 -20.38
C ASP A 128 -0.20 -9.02 -20.60
N LEU A 129 -0.10 -10.09 -21.38
CA LEU A 129 1.18 -10.75 -21.64
C LEU A 129 2.02 -10.03 -22.70
N ASP A 130 1.41 -9.12 -23.46
CA ASP A 130 2.10 -8.30 -24.47
C ASP A 130 2.76 -7.05 -23.87
N GLU A 131 2.41 -6.69 -22.64
CA GLU A 131 3.02 -5.59 -21.89
C GLU A 131 3.86 -6.09 -20.70
N SER A 132 4.99 -5.44 -20.42
CA SER A 132 5.80 -5.76 -19.24
C SER A 132 5.03 -5.49 -17.94
N HIS A 133 5.19 -6.38 -16.94
CA HIS A 133 4.58 -6.22 -15.62
C HIS A 133 4.85 -4.84 -15.01
N ASP A 134 6.10 -4.35 -15.05
CA ASP A 134 6.46 -3.06 -14.45
C ASP A 134 5.64 -1.89 -15.02
N LYS A 135 5.32 -1.92 -16.33
CA LYS A 135 4.50 -0.88 -16.98
C LYS A 135 3.04 -0.96 -16.55
N GLN A 136 2.47 -2.17 -16.52
CA GLN A 136 1.10 -2.38 -16.06
C GLN A 136 0.96 -1.97 -14.59
N LEU A 137 1.90 -2.39 -13.75
CA LEU A 137 1.93 -2.02 -12.34
C LEU A 137 2.00 -0.49 -12.19
N GLU A 138 2.91 0.19 -12.90
CA GLU A 138 3.02 1.64 -12.81
C GLU A 138 1.76 2.37 -13.28
N SER A 139 1.11 1.90 -14.36
CA SER A 139 -0.16 2.47 -14.82
C SER A 139 -1.26 2.37 -13.75
N VAL A 140 -1.31 1.24 -13.04
CA VAL A 140 -2.26 1.02 -11.95
C VAL A 140 -1.90 1.89 -10.74
N LEU A 141 -0.63 1.97 -10.38
CA LEU A 141 -0.16 2.83 -9.29
C LEU A 141 -0.45 4.31 -9.57
N GLU A 142 -0.25 4.78 -10.81
CA GLU A 142 -0.61 6.13 -11.23
C GLU A 142 -2.10 6.38 -11.04
N HIS A 143 -2.96 5.44 -11.47
CA HIS A 143 -4.40 5.54 -11.27
C HIS A 143 -4.76 5.65 -9.77
N ILE A 144 -4.17 4.81 -8.91
CA ILE A 144 -4.42 4.85 -7.47
C ILE A 144 -3.90 6.16 -6.87
N ARG A 145 -2.74 6.69 -7.30
CA ARG A 145 -2.21 7.98 -6.82
C ARG A 145 -3.11 9.15 -7.22
N CYS A 146 -3.77 9.10 -8.37
CA CYS A 146 -4.76 10.11 -8.79
C CYS A 146 -6.07 10.03 -8.01
N ASN A 147 -6.42 8.85 -7.48
CA ASN A 147 -7.60 8.64 -6.64
C ASN A 147 -7.23 7.86 -5.37
N PRO A 148 -6.47 8.48 -4.45
CA PRO A 148 -5.88 7.77 -3.33
C PRO A 148 -6.98 7.29 -2.39
N PRO A 149 -6.98 6.00 -2.03
CA PRO A 149 -7.97 5.46 -1.12
C PRO A 149 -7.83 6.14 0.25
N LEU A 150 -8.96 6.55 0.84
CA LEU A 150 -8.97 7.01 2.22
C LEU A 150 -8.79 5.80 3.14
N VAL A 151 -7.60 5.67 3.72
CA VAL A 151 -7.28 4.54 4.61
C VAL A 151 -6.81 5.08 5.95
N ALA A 152 -7.77 5.48 6.79
CA ALA A 152 -7.52 5.90 8.15
C ALA A 152 -7.90 4.77 9.13
N PRO A 153 -6.94 4.04 9.72
CA PRO A 153 -7.24 2.93 10.62
C PRO A 153 -8.02 3.36 11.88
N ALA A 154 -8.00 4.64 12.28
CA ALA A 154 -8.64 5.10 13.53
C ALA A 154 -10.03 5.74 13.36
N ARG A 155 -10.47 6.06 12.13
CA ARG A 155 -11.85 6.57 11.91
C ARG A 155 -12.78 5.37 11.70
N ALA A 156 -13.44 4.94 12.76
CA ALA A 156 -14.59 4.04 12.63
C ALA A 156 -15.60 4.69 11.65
N GLY A 157 -15.68 4.17 10.42
CA GLY A 157 -16.67 4.58 9.43
C GLY A 157 -16.22 5.46 8.26
N CYS A 158 -14.94 5.80 8.09
CA CYS A 158 -14.49 6.40 6.82
C CYS A 158 -13.97 5.31 5.87
N ILE A 159 -14.93 4.68 5.19
CA ILE A 159 -14.70 3.95 3.93
C ILE A 159 -15.32 4.85 2.86
N ILE A 160 -14.51 5.49 2.03
CA ILE A 160 -14.99 6.06 0.77
C ILE A 160 -14.16 5.40 -0.32
N ILE A 161 -14.88 4.67 -1.19
CA ILE A 161 -14.41 4.07 -2.44
C ILE A 161 -14.43 5.18 -3.49
#